data_AF-A0A7Y5HVA1-F1
#
_entry.id   AF-A0A7Y5HVA1-F1
#
_cell.length_a   1.000
_cell.length_b   1.000
_cell.length_c   1.000
_cell.angle_alpha   90.00
_cell.angle_beta   90.00
_cell.angle_gamma   90.00
#
_symmetry.space_group_name_H-M   'P 1'
#
loop_
_entity.id
_entity.type
_entity.pdbx_description
1 polymer ?
#
loop_
_entity_poly.entity_id
_entity_poly.type
_entity_poly.pdbx_seq_one_letter_code
_entity_poly.pdbx_strand_id
1 'polypeptide(L)'
;MPAFALYLALHHAGLTLETDGHKLTVTPANRLNDELRAGIRQHKPTLIELLQSAHHTTGRLLDWAVDLDPSTTAATAIQFRKASLNLDANVNSSKASVAPKTPSSQQETHHDPTE
;
A
#
# COMPACT_ATOMS: atom_id res chain seq x y z
N MET A 1 0.50 7.29 -21.74
CA MET A 1 -0.75 6.81 -21.12
C MET A 1 -1.16 7.78 -20.03
N PRO A 2 -2.45 8.15 -19.86
CA PRO A 2 -2.88 8.99 -18.73
C PRO A 2 -2.61 8.34 -17.36
N ALA A 3 -2.36 9.13 -16.31
CA ALA A 3 -2.05 8.61 -14.98
C ALA A 3 -3.17 7.72 -14.40
N PHE A 4 -4.44 8.07 -14.65
CA PHE A 4 -5.58 7.24 -14.24
C PHE A 4 -5.66 5.91 -14.99
N ALA A 5 -5.34 5.90 -16.29
CA ALA A 5 -5.28 4.66 -17.06
C ALA A 5 -4.13 3.76 -16.59
N LEU A 6 -2.99 4.35 -16.21
CA LEU A 6 -1.89 3.62 -15.57
C LEU A 6 -2.32 3.02 -14.23
N TYR A 7 -3.01 3.78 -13.39
CA TYR A 7 -3.57 3.28 -12.12
C TYR A 7 -4.46 2.06 -12.33
N LEU A 8 -5.37 2.12 -13.32
CA LEU A 8 -6.26 0.99 -13.62
C LEU A 8 -5.50 -0.22 -14.16
N ALA A 9 -4.51 -0.01 -15.03
CA ALA A 9 -3.67 -1.09 -15.56
C ALA A 9 -2.87 -1.79 -14.45
N LEU A 10 -2.34 -1.04 -13.49
CA LEU A 10 -1.66 -1.59 -12.32
C LEU A 10 -2.62 -2.43 -11.46
N HIS A 11 -3.82 -1.91 -11.19
CA HIS A 11 -4.84 -2.65 -10.43
C HIS A 11 -5.26 -3.96 -11.14
N HIS A 12 -5.47 -3.92 -12.46
CA HIS A 12 -5.78 -5.12 -13.25
C HIS A 12 -4.63 -6.14 -13.29
N ALA A 13 -3.38 -5.69 -13.18
CA ALA A 13 -2.22 -6.57 -13.01
C ALA A 13 -2.11 -7.19 -11.60
N GLY A 14 -3.04 -6.85 -10.69
CA GLY A 14 -3.02 -7.26 -9.30
C GLY A 14 -1.96 -6.52 -8.48
N LEU A 15 -1.63 -5.29 -8.87
CA LEU A 15 -0.75 -4.40 -8.13
C LEU A 15 -1.58 -3.36 -7.36
N THR A 16 -1.28 -3.21 -6.09
CA THR A 16 -1.80 -2.17 -5.21
C THR A 16 -0.82 -1.00 -5.18
N LEU A 17 -1.36 0.22 -5.25
CA LEU A 17 -0.62 1.46 -5.10
C LEU A 17 -1.03 2.12 -3.78
N GLU A 18 -0.04 2.47 -2.97
CA GLU A 18 -0.23 3.17 -1.70
C GLU A 18 0.68 4.39 -1.65
N THR A 19 0.26 5.42 -0.93
CA THR A 19 1.09 6.61 -0.69
C THR A 19 1.07 7.04 0.76
N ASP A 20 2.23 7.44 1.27
CA ASP A 20 2.38 8.16 2.55
C ASP A 20 2.28 9.69 2.37
N GLY A 21 1.97 10.13 1.15
CA GLY A 21 1.88 11.53 0.75
C GLY A 21 3.11 12.07 0.01
N HIS A 22 4.26 11.39 0.07
CA HIS A 22 5.47 11.78 -0.67
C HIS A 22 6.09 10.61 -1.46
N LYS A 23 5.90 9.40 -0.95
CA LYS A 23 6.36 8.16 -1.54
C LYS A 23 5.17 7.41 -2.12
N LEU A 24 5.43 6.74 -3.23
CA LEU A 24 4.53 5.79 -3.83
C LEU A 24 5.11 4.39 -3.62
N THR A 25 4.34 3.52 -2.98
CA THR A 25 4.67 2.12 -2.76
C THR A 25 3.80 1.27 -3.68
N VAL A 26 4.40 0.28 -4.33
CA VAL A 26 3.68 -0.65 -5.23
C VAL A 26 3.92 -2.08 -4.76
N THR A 27 2.85 -2.84 -4.60
CA THR A 27 2.89 -4.22 -4.07
C THR A 27 1.98 -5.13 -4.91
N PRO A 28 2.39 -6.36 -5.26
CA PRO A 28 3.68 -6.99 -5.02
C PRO A 28 4.74 -6.60 -6.07
N ALA A 29 5.97 -6.34 -5.63
CA ALA A 29 7.03 -5.80 -6.50
C ALA A 29 7.51 -6.77 -7.60
N ASN A 30 7.30 -8.08 -7.43
CA ASN A 30 7.67 -9.10 -8.41
C ASN A 30 6.82 -9.07 -9.68
N ARG A 31 5.63 -8.46 -9.64
CA ARG A 31 4.74 -8.27 -10.79
C ARG A 31 5.02 -6.98 -11.55
N LEU A 32 5.99 -6.19 -11.09
CA LEU A 32 6.32 -4.90 -11.67
C LEU A 32 7.32 -5.05 -12.82
N ASN A 33 6.80 -5.13 -14.05
CA ASN A 33 7.61 -5.15 -15.25
C ASN A 33 8.20 -3.75 -15.57
N ASP A 34 9.14 -3.68 -16.51
CA ASP A 34 9.86 -2.44 -16.82
C ASP A 34 8.98 -1.35 -17.45
N GLU A 35 7.97 -1.73 -18.23
CA GLU A 35 6.99 -0.79 -18.80
C GLU A 35 6.17 -0.10 -17.69
N LEU A 36 5.66 -0.89 -16.74
CA LEU A 36 4.93 -0.38 -15.58
C LEU A 36 5.85 0.49 -14.71
N ARG A 37 7.13 0.09 -14.52
CA ARG A 37 8.13 0.91 -13.82
C ARG A 37 8.36 2.25 -14.51
N ALA A 38 8.50 2.26 -15.84
CA ALA A 38 8.69 3.48 -16.61
C ALA A 38 7.45 4.39 -16.49
N GLY A 39 6.25 3.82 -16.65
CA GLY A 39 4.99 4.54 -16.47
C GLY A 39 4.86 5.16 -15.08
N ILE A 40 5.16 4.39 -14.02
CA ILE A 40 5.14 4.89 -12.64
C ILE A 40 6.12 6.04 -12.46
N ARG A 41 7.36 5.93 -12.97
CA ARG A 41 8.36 7.01 -12.86
C ARG A 41 7.88 8.29 -13.55
N GLN A 42 7.29 8.16 -14.73
CA GLN A 42 6.77 9.29 -15.51
C GLN A 42 5.58 9.98 -14.83
N HIS A 43 4.69 9.22 -14.19
CA HIS A 43 3.44 9.73 -13.62
C HIS A 43 3.43 9.79 -12.09
N LYS A 44 4.57 9.60 -11.43
CA LYS A 44 4.66 9.49 -9.96
C LYS A 44 3.98 10.65 -9.21
N PRO A 45 4.19 11.94 -9.54
CA PRO A 45 3.54 13.03 -8.82
C PRO A 45 2.01 12.99 -8.96
N THR A 46 1.53 12.77 -10.17
CA THR A 46 0.09 12.70 -10.47
C THR A 46 -0.59 11.50 -9.81
N LEU A 47 0.11 10.36 -9.69
CA LEU A 47 -0.41 9.19 -8.98
C LEU A 47 -0.52 9.46 -7.47
N ILE A 48 0.45 10.17 -6.88
CA ILE A 48 0.39 10.56 -5.46
C ILE A 48 -0.78 11.51 -5.22
N GLU A 49 -0.94 12.53 -6.07
CA GLU A 49 -2.04 13.49 -5.98
C GLU A 49 -3.41 12.82 -6.12
N LEU A 50 -3.54 11.87 -7.06
CA LEU A 50 -4.76 11.08 -7.26
C LEU A 50 -5.14 10.31 -5.99
N LEU A 51 -4.18 9.60 -5.39
CA LEU A 51 -4.41 8.81 -4.18
C LEU A 51 -4.74 9.70 -2.98
N GLN A 52 -4.03 10.82 -2.80
CA GLN A 52 -4.31 11.79 -1.75
C GLN A 52 -5.71 12.42 -1.91
N SER A 53 -6.09 12.76 -3.13
CA SER A 53 -7.41 13.32 -3.44
C SER A 53 -8.53 12.32 -3.15
N ALA A 54 -8.32 11.04 -3.43
CA ALA A 54 -9.27 9.99 -3.11
C ALA A 54 -9.45 9.83 -1.58
N HIS A 55 -8.36 9.83 -0.81
CA HIS A 55 -8.42 9.77 0.65
C HIS A 55 -9.13 11.00 1.24
N HIS A 56 -8.79 12.20 0.76
CA HIS A 56 -9.41 13.43 1.21
C HIS A 56 -10.92 13.47 0.88
N THR A 57 -11.30 13.04 -0.32
CA THR A 57 -12.70 12.96 -0.74
C THR A 57 -13.49 11.98 0.13
N THR A 58 -12.94 10.80 0.40
CA THR A 58 -13.57 9.79 1.26
C THR A 58 -13.77 10.33 2.69
N GLY A 59 -12.75 10.99 3.24
CA GLY A 59 -12.84 11.63 4.56
C GLY A 59 -13.95 12.69 4.61
N ARG A 60 -14.05 13.54 3.59
CA ARG A 60 -15.10 14.58 3.51
C ARG A 60 -16.50 14.01 3.35
N LEU A 61 -16.67 12.95 2.57
CA LEU A 61 -17.96 12.27 2.41
C LEU A 61 -18.42 11.66 3.74
N LEU A 62 -17.50 11.07 4.51
CA LEU A 62 -17.81 10.54 5.84
C LEU A 62 -18.18 11.64 6.83
N ASP A 63 -17.52 12.80 6.77
CA ASP A 63 -17.88 13.97 7.58
C ASP A 63 -19.29 14.47 7.24
N TRP A 64 -19.62 14.61 5.95
CA TRP A 64 -20.96 15.01 5.52
C TRP A 64 -22.05 13.99 5.88
N ALA A 65 -21.74 12.69 5.88
CA ALA A 65 -22.71 11.67 6.29
C ALA A 65 -23.18 11.85 7.74
N VAL A 66 -22.32 12.37 8.64
CA VAL A 66 -22.71 12.73 10.02
C VAL A 66 -23.71 13.88 10.04
N ASP A 67 -23.52 14.86 9.16
CA ASP A 67 -24.35 16.07 9.12
C ASP A 67 -25.70 15.82 8.41
N LEU A 68 -25.74 14.90 7.44
CA LEU A 68 -26.89 14.65 6.57
C LEU A 68 -27.85 13.56 7.09
N ASP A 69 -27.34 12.59 7.83
CA ASP A 69 -28.12 11.46 8.34
C ASP A 69 -28.13 11.45 9.88
N PRO A 70 -29.27 11.79 10.52
CA PRO A 70 -29.37 11.81 11.98
C PRO A 70 -29.22 10.42 12.63
N SER A 71 -29.28 9.33 11.84
CA SER A 71 -28.97 7.97 12.31
C SER A 71 -27.46 7.65 12.27
N THR A 72 -26.68 8.43 11.53
CA THR A 72 -25.22 8.35 11.49
C THR A 72 -24.62 9.29 12.54
N THR A 73 -24.33 8.75 13.72
CA THR A 73 -23.69 9.54 14.78
C THR A 73 -22.24 9.90 14.41
N ALA A 74 -21.74 11.00 14.96
CA ALA A 74 -20.33 11.38 14.84
C ALA A 74 -19.38 10.25 15.30
N ALA A 75 -19.78 9.49 16.33
CA ALA A 75 -19.02 8.34 16.79
C ALA A 75 -18.92 7.24 15.71
N THR A 76 -20.01 6.97 15.00
CA THR A 76 -20.05 6.01 13.90
C THR A 76 -19.13 6.44 12.75
N ALA A 77 -19.16 7.70 12.33
CA ALA A 77 -18.26 8.20 11.29
C ALA A 77 -16.79 8.23 11.73
N ILE A 78 -16.51 8.53 13.00
CA ILE A 78 -15.18 8.39 13.57
C ILE A 78 -14.74 6.92 13.53
N GLN A 79 -15.63 5.97 13.84
CA GLN A 79 -15.30 4.55 13.74
C GLN A 79 -15.06 4.11 12.29
N PHE A 80 -15.84 4.58 11.32
CA PHE A 80 -15.59 4.32 9.90
C PHE A 80 -14.28 4.95 9.44
N ARG A 81 -13.98 6.20 9.81
CA ARG A 81 -12.69 6.84 9.50
C ARG A 81 -11.53 6.07 10.12
N LYS A 82 -11.65 5.66 11.39
CA LYS A 82 -10.65 4.83 12.06
C LYS A 82 -10.52 3.45 11.43
N ALA A 83 -11.63 2.84 10.99
CA ALA A 83 -11.63 1.56 10.32
C ALA A 83 -11.01 1.64 8.94
N SER A 84 -11.28 2.71 8.16
CA SER A 84 -10.59 3.01 6.91
C SER A 84 -9.09 3.17 7.16
N LEU A 85 -8.68 4.03 8.10
CA LEU A 85 -7.26 4.21 8.44
C LEU A 85 -6.60 2.92 8.96
N ASN A 86 -7.33 2.08 9.70
CA ASN A 86 -6.81 0.81 10.20
C ASN A 86 -6.75 -0.25 9.10
N LEU A 87 -7.69 -0.26 8.17
CA LEU A 87 -7.62 -1.09 6.96
C LEU A 87 -6.38 -0.72 6.15
N ASP A 88 -6.14 0.57 5.96
CA ASP A 88 -4.92 1.08 5.31
C ASP A 88 -3.65 0.65 6.06
N ALA A 89 -3.66 0.68 7.40
CA ALA A 89 -2.52 0.27 8.24
C ALA A 89 -2.33 -1.27 8.34
N ASN A 90 -3.40 -2.06 8.29
CA ASN A 90 -3.37 -3.52 8.40
C ASN A 90 -2.85 -4.16 7.10
N VAL A 91 -3.20 -3.58 5.95
CA VAL A 91 -2.56 -3.92 4.67
C VAL A 91 -1.04 -3.75 4.76
N ASN A 92 -0.57 -2.71 5.46
CA ASN A 92 0.84 -2.42 5.65
C ASN A 92 1.56 -3.38 6.63
N SER A 93 0.88 -3.83 7.69
CA SER A 93 1.46 -4.70 8.74
C SER A 93 1.38 -6.19 8.41
N SER A 94 0.40 -6.63 7.63
CA SER A 94 0.32 -7.99 7.10
C SER A 94 1.52 -8.35 6.19
N LYS A 95 2.26 -7.35 5.70
CA LYS A 95 3.50 -7.51 4.93
C LYS A 95 4.74 -7.77 5.80
N ALA A 96 4.69 -7.46 7.11
CA ALA A 96 5.81 -7.67 8.04
C ALA A 96 5.91 -9.11 8.59
N SER A 97 4.85 -9.93 8.45
CA SER A 97 4.80 -11.29 9.00
C SER A 97 5.26 -12.40 8.04
N VAL A 98 5.94 -12.04 6.94
CA VAL A 98 6.62 -13.00 6.05
C VAL A 98 8.11 -12.65 6.00
N ALA A 99 8.77 -12.70 7.16
CA ALA A 99 10.22 -12.82 7.19
C ALA A 99 10.56 -14.29 6.84
N PRO A 100 11.34 -14.55 5.77
CA PRO A 100 11.87 -15.89 5.53
C PRO A 100 12.83 -16.18 6.69
N LYS A 101 12.56 -17.24 7.45
CA LYS A 101 13.58 -17.85 8.30
C LYS A 101 14.74 -18.25 7.39
N THR A 102 15.84 -17.50 7.46
CA THR A 102 17.08 -17.82 6.76
C THR A 102 17.58 -19.17 7.27
N PRO A 103 17.83 -20.18 6.41
CA PRO A 103 18.58 -21.35 6.84
C PRO A 103 20.01 -20.87 7.16
N SER A 104 20.41 -21.05 8.41
CA SER A 104 21.79 -20.82 8.85
C SER A 104 22.69 -21.80 8.10
N SER A 105 23.49 -21.26 7.17
CA SER A 105 24.53 -22.02 6.48
C SER A 105 25.62 -22.33 7.50
N GLN A 106 25.68 -23.59 7.93
CA GLN A 106 26.72 -24.10 8.81
C GLN A 106 28.08 -23.90 8.13
N GLN A 107 28.95 -23.13 8.77
CA GLN A 107 30.35 -22.98 8.38
C GLN A 107 31.05 -24.33 8.53
N GLU A 108 31.39 -24.92 7.40
CA GLU A 108 32.35 -26.02 7.28
C GLU A 108 33.69 -25.54 7.86
N THR A 109 34.02 -25.98 9.08
CA THR A 109 35.34 -25.83 9.68
C THR A 109 36.04 -27.17 9.57
N HIS A 110 36.83 -27.33 8.52
CA HIS A 110 37.73 -28.44 8.35
C HIS A 110 38.96 -28.21 9.25
N HIS A 111 38.94 -28.82 10.43
CA HIS A 111 40.14 -29.00 11.25
C HIS A 111 40.17 -30.46 11.73
N ASP A 112 41.01 -31.23 11.06
CA ASP A 112 41.40 -32.58 11.42
C ASP A 112 42.46 -32.52 12.54
N PRO A 113 42.29 -33.21 13.68
CA PRO A 113 43.33 -33.38 14.69
C PRO A 113 43.92 -34.80 14.64
N THR A 114 45.22 -34.86 14.30
CA THR A 114 46.26 -35.75 14.87
C THR A 114 46.05 -37.27 14.89
N GLU A 115 46.93 -37.99 14.19
CA GLU A 115 47.85 -39.01 14.77
C GLU A 115 49.22 -38.95 14.10
#